data_AF-A0A3D2Z2K5-F1
#
_entry.id   AF-A0A3D2Z2K5-F1
#
_cell.length_a   1.000
_cell.length_b   1.000
_cell.length_c   1.000
_cell.angle_alpha   90.00
_cell.angle_beta   90.00
_cell.angle_gamma   90.00
#
_symmetry.space_group_name_H-M   'P 1'
#
loop_
_entity.id
_entity.type
_entity.pdbx_description
1 polymer ?
#
loop_
_entity_poly.entity_id
_entity_poly.type
_entity_poly.pdbx_seq_one_letter_code
_entity_poly.pdbx_strand_id
1 'polypeptide(L)'
;MPVEIHQRQQAPLWCELVAPQPVSLGQTISVDTAAAVSLKSADLVDSYPPQQASVGMPFLMVEVQDRAVLERAQANVAGMEELAAQDVTPDVHLFTRGDEGFDLRARM
;
A
#
# COMPACT_ATOMS: atom_id res chain seq x y z
N MET A 1 -12.38 10.05 -20.44
CA MET A 1 -13.21 8.83 -20.50
C MET A 1 -14.46 9.08 -19.68
N PRO A 2 -15.67 8.88 -20.22
CA PRO A 2 -16.88 8.93 -19.39
C PRO A 2 -16.82 7.82 -18.33
N VAL A 3 -17.34 8.09 -17.13
CA VAL A 3 -17.51 7.09 -16.06
C VAL A 3 -18.95 6.62 -16.09
N GLU A 4 -19.16 5.32 -16.26
CA GLU A 4 -20.49 4.71 -16.17
C GLU A 4 -20.80 4.33 -14.72
N ILE A 5 -22.00 4.70 -14.26
CA ILE A 5 -22.47 4.40 -12.91
C ILE A 5 -23.65 3.43 -13.04
N HIS A 6 -23.56 2.30 -12.33
CA HIS A 6 -24.55 1.23 -12.38
C HIS A 6 -25.31 1.12 -11.05
N GLN A 7 -26.60 0.75 -11.14
CA GLN A 7 -27.45 0.45 -10.00
C GLN A 7 -28.24 -0.83 -10.27
N ARG A 8 -28.20 -1.81 -9.35
CA ARG A 8 -29.17 -2.92 -9.34
C ARG A 8 -30.29 -2.60 -8.35
N GLN A 9 -31.50 -3.09 -8.59
CA GLN A 9 -32.63 -2.87 -7.66
C GLN A 9 -32.23 -3.35 -6.25
N GLN A 10 -32.39 -2.46 -5.26
CA GLN A 10 -32.01 -2.69 -3.85
C GLN A 10 -30.52 -2.98 -3.59
N ALA A 11 -29.62 -2.66 -4.52
CA ALA A 11 -28.17 -2.77 -4.33
C ALA A 11 -27.49 -1.39 -4.27
N PRO A 12 -26.29 -1.29 -3.66
CA PRO A 12 -25.46 -0.09 -3.73
C PRO A 12 -25.14 0.32 -5.19
N LEU A 13 -24.92 1.62 -5.38
CA LEU A 13 -24.35 2.15 -6.61
C LEU A 13 -22.89 1.68 -6.76
N TRP A 14 -22.47 1.41 -7.99
CA TRP A 14 -21.07 1.06 -8.28
C TRP A 14 -20.65 1.60 -9.64
N CYS A 15 -19.34 1.71 -9.84
CA CYS A 15 -18.72 2.03 -11.12
C CYS A 15 -17.37 1.30 -11.22
N GLU A 16 -16.91 1.07 -12.45
CA GLU A 16 -15.58 0.56 -12.73
C GLU A 16 -14.74 1.66 -13.38
N LEU A 17 -13.48 1.75 -12.97
CA LEU A 17 -12.54 2.75 -13.48
C LEU A 17 -11.34 2.04 -14.09
N VAL A 18 -10.94 2.51 -15.28
CA VAL A 18 -9.67 2.10 -15.88
C VAL A 18 -8.56 2.88 -15.18
N ALA A 19 -7.52 2.17 -14.72
CA ALA A 19 -6.34 2.79 -14.16
C ALA A 19 -5.72 3.78 -15.17
N PRO A 20 -5.14 4.92 -14.73
CA PRO A 20 -4.64 5.93 -15.66
C PRO A 20 -3.54 5.42 -16.60
N GLN A 21 -2.77 4.43 -16.16
CA GLN A 21 -1.70 3.77 -16.90
C GLN A 21 -1.63 2.28 -16.53
N PRO A 22 -1.02 1.41 -17.36
CA PRO A 22 -0.69 0.04 -16.97
C PRO A 22 0.16 0.00 -15.70
N VAL A 23 0.04 -1.08 -14.91
CA VAL A 23 0.88 -1.26 -13.73
C VAL A 23 2.35 -1.33 -14.13
N SER A 24 3.18 -0.61 -13.39
CA SER A 24 4.63 -0.64 -13.49
C SER A 24 5.22 -0.91 -12.11
N LEU A 25 6.30 -1.69 -12.10
CA LEU A 25 7.11 -1.95 -10.91
C LEU A 25 8.39 -1.12 -11.00
N GLY A 26 8.70 -0.41 -9.93
CA GLY A 26 9.91 0.41 -9.78
C GLY A 26 10.96 -0.31 -8.94
N GLN A 27 11.62 0.45 -8.06
CA GLN A 27 12.69 -0.06 -7.22
C GLN A 27 12.16 -1.04 -6.14
N THR A 28 12.93 -2.09 -5.89
CA THR A 28 12.80 -2.93 -4.70
C THR A 28 13.72 -2.37 -3.61
N ILE A 29 13.20 -2.13 -2.42
CA ILE A 29 13.92 -1.43 -1.35
C ILE A 29 14.43 -2.44 -0.32
N SER A 30 15.72 -2.35 0.00
CA SER A 30 16.36 -3.14 1.07
C SER A 30 16.39 -2.43 2.43
N VAL A 31 16.02 -1.14 2.44
CA VAL A 31 15.97 -0.28 3.62
C VAL A 31 14.78 -0.66 4.47
N ASP A 32 14.95 -0.59 5.80
CA ASP A 32 13.86 -0.80 6.74
C ASP A 32 12.82 0.32 6.64
N THR A 33 11.70 0.03 6.00
CA THR A 33 10.58 0.96 5.82
C THR A 33 9.70 1.08 7.07
N ALA A 34 9.89 0.22 8.07
CA ALA A 34 9.04 0.16 9.26
C ALA A 34 9.07 1.48 10.04
N ALA A 35 10.23 2.16 10.09
CA ALA A 35 10.40 3.42 10.79
C ALA A 35 9.47 4.53 10.25
N ALA A 36 9.23 4.59 8.94
CA ALA A 36 8.35 5.57 8.30
C ALA A 36 6.88 5.40 8.69
N VAL A 37 6.50 4.23 9.20
CA VAL A 37 5.13 3.89 9.62
C VAL A 37 5.04 3.53 11.11
N SER A 38 6.04 3.96 11.90
CA SER A 38 6.10 3.75 13.36
C SER A 38 5.98 2.27 13.79
N LEU A 39 6.43 1.35 12.93
CA LEU A 39 6.49 -0.08 13.19
C LEU A 39 7.93 -0.52 13.47
N LYS A 40 8.10 -1.77 13.87
CA LYS A 40 9.41 -2.43 13.97
C LYS A 40 9.64 -3.28 12.72
N SER A 41 10.89 -3.50 12.33
CA SER A 41 11.22 -4.35 11.17
C SER A 41 10.67 -5.77 11.30
N ALA A 42 10.53 -6.29 12.53
CA ALA A 42 9.93 -7.61 12.79
C ALA A 42 8.41 -7.68 12.55
N ASP A 43 7.74 -6.52 12.45
CA ASP A 43 6.32 -6.43 12.09
C ASP A 43 6.11 -6.51 10.56
N LEU A 44 7.18 -6.43 9.77
CA LEU A 44 7.17 -6.63 8.32
C LEU A 44 7.31 -8.10 7.94
N VAL A 45 6.79 -8.48 6.78
CA VAL A 45 7.07 -9.79 6.16
C VAL A 45 8.38 -9.71 5.40
N ASP A 46 9.32 -10.63 5.68
CA ASP A 46 10.66 -10.65 5.07
C ASP A 46 10.72 -11.34 3.70
N SER A 47 9.72 -12.19 3.41
CA SER A 47 9.67 -13.03 2.22
C SER A 47 9.44 -12.21 0.94
N TYR A 48 8.95 -10.98 1.08
CA TYR A 48 8.73 -10.04 -0.01
C TYR A 48 9.27 -8.66 0.40
N PRO A 49 10.40 -8.22 -0.17
CA PRO A 49 10.93 -6.90 0.12
C PRO A 49 9.95 -5.81 -0.33
N PRO A 50 9.93 -4.63 0.33
CA PRO A 50 9.18 -3.48 -0.12
C PRO A 50 9.40 -3.16 -1.60
N GLN A 51 8.31 -2.94 -2.33
CA GLN A 51 8.34 -2.78 -3.79
C GLN A 51 7.59 -1.52 -4.21
N GLN A 52 8.25 -0.67 -4.99
CA GLN A 52 7.58 0.47 -5.61
C GLN A 52 6.65 0.00 -6.74
N ALA A 53 5.41 0.48 -6.75
CA ALA A 53 4.43 0.19 -7.80
C ALA A 53 3.65 1.46 -8.20
N SER A 54 3.23 1.55 -9.47
CA SER A 54 2.56 2.74 -10.00
C SER A 54 1.57 2.41 -11.11
N VAL A 55 0.48 3.16 -11.16
CA VAL A 55 -0.43 3.31 -12.32
C VAL A 55 -0.53 4.79 -12.76
N GLY A 56 0.49 5.59 -12.42
CA GLY A 56 0.59 7.02 -12.72
C GLY A 56 1.24 7.84 -11.60
N MET A 57 1.14 7.38 -10.35
CA MET A 57 1.84 7.91 -9.17
C MET A 57 2.43 6.73 -8.38
N PRO A 58 3.73 6.74 -8.05
CA PRO A 58 4.38 5.62 -7.38
C PRO A 58 4.09 5.58 -5.87
N PHE A 59 3.78 4.38 -5.37
CA PHE A 59 3.66 4.05 -3.95
C PHE A 59 4.68 2.97 -3.58
N LEU A 60 5.06 2.92 -2.30
CA LEU A 60 5.89 1.84 -1.76
C LEU A 60 4.98 0.79 -1.11
N MET A 61 4.89 -0.38 -1.73
CA MET A 61 4.07 -1.49 -1.26
C MET A 61 4.83 -2.31 -0.23
N VAL A 62 4.24 -2.51 0.94
CA VAL A 62 4.92 -3.13 2.09
C VAL A 62 3.98 -4.14 2.76
N GLU A 63 4.37 -5.42 2.80
CA GLU A 63 3.59 -6.47 3.47
C GLU A 63 3.93 -6.51 4.97
N VAL A 64 2.91 -6.59 5.82
CA VAL A 64 3.01 -6.74 7.27
C VAL A 64 2.41 -8.06 7.74
N GLN A 65 2.83 -8.50 8.92
CA GLN A 65 2.52 -9.83 9.44
C GLN A 65 1.03 -10.13 9.55
N ASP A 66 0.25 -9.17 10.06
CA ASP A 66 -1.18 -9.35 10.29
C ASP A 66 -1.95 -8.03 10.39
N ARG A 67 -3.26 -8.16 10.60
CA ARG A 67 -4.18 -7.03 10.77
C ARG A 67 -3.87 -6.19 12.02
N ALA A 68 -3.40 -6.79 13.12
CA ALA A 68 -3.08 -6.05 14.33
C ALA A 68 -1.86 -5.16 14.14
N VAL A 69 -0.92 -5.54 13.26
CA VAL A 69 0.16 -4.65 12.81
C VAL A 69 -0.41 -3.46 12.02
N LEU A 70 -1.29 -3.68 11.04
CA LEU A 70 -1.91 -2.60 10.27
C LEU A 70 -2.62 -1.56 11.17
N GLU A 71 -3.29 -2.02 12.23
CA GLU A 71 -4.00 -1.16 13.18
C GLU A 71 -3.04 -0.27 14.00
N ARG A 72 -1.84 -0.77 14.33
CA ARG A 72 -0.82 -0.01 15.07
C ARG A 72 0.00 0.96 14.22
N ALA A 73 0.02 0.78 12.90
CA ALA A 73 0.82 1.63 12.00
C ALA A 73 0.46 3.12 12.15
N GLN A 74 1.45 3.99 12.04
CA GLN A 74 1.26 5.44 12.09
C GLN A 74 2.35 6.15 11.29
N ALA A 75 1.97 7.07 10.40
CA ALA A 75 2.92 7.88 9.67
C ALA A 75 3.93 8.57 10.61
N ASN A 76 5.22 8.40 10.32
CA ASN A 76 6.34 9.01 11.02
C ASN A 76 7.07 9.93 10.05
N VAL A 77 6.96 11.25 10.26
CA VAL A 77 7.50 12.26 9.35
C VAL A 77 9.02 12.11 9.17
N ALA A 78 9.76 11.88 10.25
CA ALA A 78 11.22 11.72 10.16
C ALA A 78 11.61 10.47 9.36
N GLY A 79 10.91 9.35 9.57
CA GLY A 79 11.14 8.13 8.79
C GLY A 79 10.76 8.29 7.31
N MET A 80 9.69 9.03 7.01
CA MET A 80 9.31 9.36 5.63
C MET A 80 10.35 10.26 4.94
N GLU A 81 10.89 11.25 5.67
CA GLU A 81 11.98 12.11 5.16
C GLU A 81 13.24 11.31 4.87
N GLU A 82 13.56 10.30 5.67
CA GLU A 82 14.71 9.43 5.44
C GLU A 82 14.55 8.50 4.23
N LEU A 83 13.32 8.05 3.93
CA LEU A 83 13.02 7.36 2.67
C LEU A 83 13.22 8.30 1.47
N ALA A 84 12.65 9.50 1.54
CA ALA A 84 12.76 10.49 0.47
C ALA A 84 14.22 10.91 0.21
N ALA A 85 15.05 11.02 1.26
CA ALA A 85 16.48 11.32 1.14
C ALA A 85 17.26 10.21 0.40
N GLN A 86 16.71 9.00 0.31
CA GLN A 86 17.26 7.86 -0.41
C GLN A 86 16.61 7.67 -1.80
N ASP A 87 15.88 8.67 -2.30
CA ASP A 87 15.14 8.63 -3.57
C ASP A 87 14.03 7.54 -3.59
N VAL A 88 13.56 7.14 -2.41
CA VAL A 88 12.45 6.20 -2.23
C VAL A 88 11.17 6.99 -1.99
N THR A 89 10.08 6.61 -2.66
CA THR A 89 8.77 7.26 -2.42
C THR A 89 8.34 7.04 -0.96
N PRO A 90 8.02 8.11 -0.21
CA PRO A 90 7.56 8.00 1.17
C PRO A 90 6.08 7.60 1.27
N ASP A 91 5.36 7.49 0.15
CA ASP A 91 3.96 7.11 0.10
C ASP A 91 3.82 5.59 0.32
N VAL A 92 3.86 5.17 1.58
CA VAL A 92 3.83 3.76 1.98
C VAL A 92 2.39 3.23 1.99
N HIS A 93 2.15 2.16 1.23
CA HIS A 93 0.94 1.34 1.32
C HIS A 93 1.26 0.03 2.05
N LEU A 94 0.74 -0.10 3.27
CA LEU A 94 0.84 -1.31 4.06
C LEU A 94 -0.29 -2.26 3.69
N PHE A 95 0.01 -3.55 3.59
CA PHE A 95 -1.01 -4.58 3.41
C PHE A 95 -0.67 -5.86 4.15
N THR A 96 -1.69 -6.68 4.40
CA THR A 96 -1.53 -8.05 4.87
C THR A 96 -2.57 -8.93 4.18
N ARG A 97 -2.34 -10.24 4.17
CA ARG A 97 -3.29 -11.20 3.60
C ARG A 97 -4.56 -11.20 4.44
N GLY A 98 -5.69 -11.11 3.74
CA GLY A 98 -7.00 -11.09 4.37
C GLY A 98 -7.50 -12.47 4.76
N ASP A 99 -8.58 -12.44 5.51
CA ASP A 99 -9.42 -13.55 5.89
C ASP A 99 -10.89 -13.19 5.61
N GLU A 100 -11.80 -14.16 5.75
CA GLU A 100 -13.26 -13.90 5.77
C GLU A 100 -13.82 -13.16 4.53
N GLY A 101 -13.40 -13.59 3.33
CA GLY A 101 -13.97 -13.09 2.07
C GLY A 101 -13.27 -11.87 1.46
N PHE A 102 -12.12 -11.46 2.02
CA PHE A 102 -11.22 -10.49 1.41
C PHE A 102 -9.82 -11.09 1.20
N ASP A 103 -9.22 -10.85 0.04
CA ASP A 103 -7.87 -11.36 -0.26
C ASP A 103 -6.79 -10.55 0.48
N LEU A 104 -7.01 -9.25 0.68
CA LEU A 104 -6.06 -8.32 1.29
C LEU A 104 -6.77 -7.33 2.22
N ARG A 105 -6.07 -6.91 3.27
CA ARG A 105 -6.39 -5.72 4.06
C ARG A 105 -5.24 -4.72 3.92
N ALA A 106 -5.54 -3.44 3.78
CA ALA A 106 -4.52 -2.42 3.52
C ALA A 106 -4.78 -1.12 4.30
N ARG A 107 -3.71 -0.35 4.50
CA ARG A 107 -3.73 0.99 5.09
C ARG A 107 -2.65 1.85 4.44
N MET A 108 -2.98 3.12 4.21
CA MET A 108 -2.06 4.19 3.85
C MET A 108 -2.05 5.20 4.98
#